data_AF-A0A6V6YZX1-F1
#
_entry.id   AF-A0A6V6YZX1-F1
#
_cell.length_a   1.000
_cell.length_b   1.000
_cell.length_c   1.000
_cell.angle_alpha   90.00
_cell.angle_beta   90.00
_cell.angle_gamma   90.00
#
_symmetry.space_group_name_H-M   'P 1'
#
loop_
_entity.id
_entity.type
_entity.pdbx_description
1 polymer ?
#
loop_
_entity_poly.entity_id
_entity_poly.type
_entity_poly.pdbx_seq_one_letter_code
_entity_poly.pdbx_strand_id
1 'polypeptide(L)' 'MIREAEHAESKNDFIHKFAIAQKEANETIYWLELLKATDYLNEKEFGNINNDAITILKLITSIIKTTKSQVMAK' A
#
# COMPACT_ATOMS: atom_id res chain seq x y z
N MET A 1 5.24 -8.07 4.92
CA MET A 1 3.77 -7.94 4.83
C MET A 1 3.10 -8.64 3.64
N ILE A 2 3.30 -8.25 2.36
CA ILE A 2 2.59 -8.90 1.23
C ILE A 2 2.95 -10.39 1.10
N ARG A 3 4.24 -10.74 1.18
CA ARG A 3 4.71 -12.14 1.17
C ARG A 3 4.18 -12.96 2.36
N GLU A 4 3.94 -12.32 3.50
CA GLU A 4 3.30 -13.01 4.65
C GLU A 4 1.82 -13.22 4.38
N ALA A 5 1.14 -12.25 3.75
CA ALA A 5 -0.26 -12.38 3.40
C ALA A 5 -0.52 -13.54 2.43
N GLU A 6 0.40 -13.85 1.52
CA GLU A 6 0.30 -15.01 0.61
C GLU A 6 0.21 -16.35 1.35
N HIS A 7 0.70 -16.41 2.60
CA HIS A 7 0.66 -17.58 3.46
C HIS A 7 -0.29 -17.39 4.67
N ALA A 8 -1.22 -16.44 4.58
CA ALA A 8 -2.16 -16.15 5.67
C ALA A 8 -3.08 -17.35 5.98
N GLU A 9 -3.29 -17.60 7.28
CA GLU A 9 -4.09 -18.74 7.75
C GLU A 9 -5.60 -18.54 7.56
N SER A 10 -6.04 -17.30 7.33
CA SER A 10 -7.44 -16.97 7.07
C SER A 10 -7.59 -15.73 6.19
N LYS A 11 -8.79 -15.52 5.62
CA LYS A 11 -9.11 -14.27 4.90
C LYS A 11 -9.00 -13.03 5.80
N ASN A 12 -9.29 -13.16 7.09
CA ASN A 12 -9.16 -12.05 8.04
C ASN A 12 -7.70 -11.71 8.31
N ASP A 13 -6.83 -12.73 8.45
CA ASP A 13 -5.38 -12.53 8.58
C ASP A 13 -4.79 -11.94 7.29
N PHE A 14 -5.21 -12.42 6.11
CA PHE A 14 -4.85 -11.84 4.82
C PHE A 14 -5.17 -10.33 4.77
N ILE A 15 -6.41 -9.97 5.15
CA ILE A 15 -6.83 -8.55 5.23
C ILE A 15 -5.97 -7.77 6.22
N HIS A 16 -5.65 -8.34 7.39
CA HIS A 16 -4.84 -7.70 8.41
C HIS A 16 -3.41 -7.42 7.89
N LYS A 17 -2.76 -8.40 7.26
CA LYS A 17 -1.42 -8.25 6.66
C LYS A 17 -1.41 -7.21 5.54
N PHE A 18 -2.42 -7.21 4.66
CA PHE A 18 -2.56 -6.17 3.63
C PHE A 18 -2.85 -4.78 4.22
N ALA A 19 -3.58 -4.69 5.34
CA ALA A 19 -3.81 -3.41 6.02
C ALA A 19 -2.52 -2.83 6.61
N ILE A 20 -1.58 -3.67 7.06
CA ILE A 20 -0.26 -3.21 7.49
C ILE A 20 0.54 -2.73 6.26
N ALA A 21 0.55 -3.50 5.16
CA ALA A 21 1.19 -3.06 3.91
C ALA A 21 0.62 -1.72 3.40
N GLN A 22 -0.68 -1.48 3.58
CA GLN A 22 -1.32 -0.20 3.25
C GLN A 22 -0.79 0.96 4.09
N LYS A 23 -0.53 0.73 5.39
CA LYS A 23 0.07 1.74 6.28
C LYS A 23 1.50 2.06 5.87
N GLU A 24 2.32 1.02 5.62
CA GLU A 24 3.71 1.17 5.17
C GLU A 24 3.80 1.93 3.83
N ALA A 25 2.90 1.65 2.88
CA ALA A 25 2.84 2.37 1.61
C ALA A 25 2.48 3.85 1.80
N ASN A 26 1.50 4.17 2.66
CA ASN A 26 1.16 5.55 2.99
C ASN A 26 2.32 6.30 3.67
N GLU A 27 3.00 5.64 4.60
CA GLU A 27 4.17 6.22 5.27
C GLU A 27 5.31 6.48 4.27
N THR A 28 5.52 5.57 3.32
CA THR A 28 6.50 5.76 2.24
C THR A 28 6.16 6.98 1.37
N ILE A 29 4.88 7.16 0.99
CA ILE A 29 4.43 8.34 0.23
C ILE A 29 4.72 9.63 1.01
N TYR A 30 4.43 9.64 2.32
CA TYR A 30 4.75 10.79 3.17
C TYR A 30 6.26 11.11 3.16
N TRP A 31 7.13 10.09 3.25
CA TRP A 31 8.57 10.31 3.15
C TRP A 31 9.00 10.85 1.78
N LEU A 32 8.39 10.39 0.68
CA LEU A 32 8.66 10.93 -0.66
C LEU A 32 8.26 12.40 -0.77
N GLU A 33 7.10 12.77 -0.23
CA GLU A 33 6.62 14.15 -0.19
C GLU A 33 7.57 15.04 0.62
N LEU A 34 8.05 14.57 1.78
CA LEU A 34 9.00 15.30 2.61
C LEU A 34 10.36 15.47 1.92
N LEU A 35 10.87 14.41 1.28
CA LEU A 35 12.12 14.47 0.51
C LEU A 35 12.00 15.44 -0.68
N LYS A 36 10.82 15.50 -1.31
CA LYS A 36 10.56 16.50 -2.36
C LYS A 36 10.49 17.91 -1.79
N ALA A 37 9.83 18.12 -0.65
CA ALA A 37 9.69 19.43 -0.01
C ALA A 37 11.01 19.99 0.53
N THR A 38 11.98 19.11 0.81
CA THR A 38 13.32 19.47 1.29
C THR A 38 14.37 19.49 0.16
N ASP A 39 13.92 19.46 -1.11
CA ASP A 39 14.75 19.48 -2.32
C ASP A 39 15.79 18.34 -2.43
N TYR A 40 15.58 17.23 -1.70
CA TYR A 40 16.38 16.02 -1.85
C TYR A 40 16.02 15.22 -3.11
N LEU A 41 14.82 15.42 -3.65
CA LEU A 41 14.36 14.81 -4.89
C LEU A 41 13.94 15.89 -5.90
N ASN A 42 14.43 15.76 -7.14
CA ASN A 42 13.92 16.60 -8.21
C ASN A 42 12.51 16.14 -8.65
N GLU A 43 11.82 16.97 -9.43
CA GLU A 43 10.43 16.72 -9.82
C GLU A 43 10.25 15.44 -10.63
N LYS A 44 11.24 15.07 -11.45
CA LYS A 44 11.21 13.83 -12.25
C LYS A 44 11.39 12.59 -11.37
N GLU A 45 12.33 12.62 -10.43
CA GLU A 45 12.58 11.54 -9.48
C GLU A 45 11.37 11.31 -8.58
N PHE A 46 10.86 12.38 -7.96
CA PHE A 46 9.66 12.33 -7.13
C PHE A 46 8.45 11.85 -7.95
N GLY A 47 8.22 12.43 -9.14
CA GLY A 47 7.07 12.09 -9.98
C GLY A 47 7.04 10.61 -10.34
N ASN A 48 8.17 10.02 -10.74
CA ASN A 48 8.24 8.60 -11.07
C ASN A 48 7.96 7.72 -9.85
N ILE A 49 8.69 7.92 -8.75
CA ILE A 49 8.62 7.04 -7.57
C ILE A 49 7.27 7.20 -6.87
N ASN A 50 6.75 8.42 -6.75
CA ASN A 50 5.48 8.67 -6.09
C ASN A 50 4.30 8.11 -6.89
N ASN A 51 4.34 8.18 -8.23
CA ASN A 51 3.31 7.57 -9.07
C ASN A 51 3.24 6.04 -8.89
N ASP A 52 4.39 5.38 -8.80
CA ASP A 52 4.46 3.95 -8.52
C ASP A 52 3.93 3.63 -7.12
N ALA A 53 4.35 4.39 -6.10
CA ALA A 53 3.88 4.22 -4.73
C ALA A 53 2.35 4.39 -4.60
N ILE A 54 1.77 5.42 -5.25
CA ILE A 54 0.32 5.64 -5.30
C ILE A 54 -0.39 4.48 -6.02
N THR A 55 0.20 3.96 -7.10
CA THR A 55 -0.36 2.84 -7.84
C THR A 55 -0.40 1.57 -6.98
N ILE A 56 0.68 1.29 -6.25
CA ILE A 56 0.76 0.19 -5.29
C ILE A 56 -0.27 0.37 -4.17
N LEU A 57 -0.42 1.57 -3.61
CA LEU A 57 -1.42 1.87 -2.58
C LEU A 57 -2.84 1.60 -3.09
N LYS A 58 -3.17 2.02 -4.32
CA LYS A 58 -4.47 1.77 -4.95
C LYS A 58 -4.73 0.27 -5.13
N LEU A 59 -3.72 -0.49 -5.58
CA LEU A 59 -3.82 -1.93 -5.74
C LEU A 59 -4.08 -2.63 -4.40
N ILE A 60 -3.28 -2.34 -3.37
CA ILE A 60 -3.46 -2.86 -2.00
C ILE A 60 -4.87 -2.54 -1.49
N THR A 61 -5.33 -1.30 -1.68
CA THR A 61 -6.67 -0.87 -1.25
C THR A 61 -7.78 -1.65 -1.96
N SER A 62 -7.62 -1.90 -3.26
CA SER A 62 -8.56 -2.70 -4.05
C SER A 62 -8.63 -4.15 -3.58
N ILE A 63 -7.47 -4.76 -3.30
CA ILE A 63 -7.36 -6.12 -2.76
C ILE A 63 -8.10 -6.21 -1.42
N ILE A 64 -7.83 -5.31 -0.47
CA ILE A 64 -8.50 -5.29 0.84
C ILE A 64 -10.03 -5.18 0.68
N LYS A 65 -10.50 -4.25 -0.16
CA LYS A 65 -11.94 -4.03 -0.40
C LYS A 65 -12.61 -5.28 -0.99
N THR A 66 -11.97 -5.90 -1.97
CA THR A 66 -12.48 -7.09 -2.65
C THR A 66 -12.55 -8.27 -1.68
N THR A 67 -11.49 -8.52 -0.90
CA THR A 67 -11.47 -9.62 0.07
C THR A 67 -12.49 -9.41 1.19
N LYS A 68 -12.65 -8.18 1.70
CA LYS A 68 -13.70 -7.85 2.69
C LYS A 68 -15.10 -8.15 2.17
N SER A 69 -15.40 -7.74 0.92
CA SER A 69 -16.68 -8.01 0.28
C SER A 69 -16.99 -9.51 0.21
N GLN A 70 -16.00 -10.33 -0.17
CA GLN A 70 -16.17 -11.79 -0.21
C GLN A 70 -16.38 -12.44 1.16
N VAL A 71 -15.86 -11.85 2.25
CA VAL A 71 -16.08 -12.36 3.61
C VAL A 71 -17.49 -12.00 4.09
N MET A 72 -18.00 -10.81 3.76
CA MET A 72 -19.32 -10.34 4.18
C MET A 72 -20.48 -10.94 3.37
N ALA A 73 -20.23 -11.34 2.11
CA ALA A 73 -21.22 -11.96 1.25
C ALA A 73 -21.49 -13.45 1.57
N LYS A 74 -20.81 -14.01 2.57
CA LYS A 74 -20.92 -15.39 3.02
C LYS A 74 -21.60 -15.46 4.38
#